data_AF-Q3B1V2-F1
#
_entry.id   AF-Q3B1V2-F1
#
_cell.length_a   1.000
_cell.length_b   1.000
_cell.length_c   1.000
_cell.angle_alpha   90.00
_cell.angle_beta   90.00
_cell.angle_gamma   90.00
#
_symmetry.space_group_name_H-M   'P 1'
#
loop_
_entity.id
_entity.type
_entity.pdbx_description
1 polymer ?
#
loop_
_entity_poly.entity_id
_entity_poly.type
_entity_poly.pdbx_seq_one_letter_code
_entity_poly.pdbx_strand_id
1 'polypeptide(L)'
;MMNQLRSLRGLLWAMSQTRTFYILGAGASYGLIPVTQDLRRNIESAFHSVGVYQSTPAAHGQLFERLFGDISKNEPDLRKLLLMHMPPSALDFLVQHTLSLSIDGIIPSQYAVFDVVGAPATFCNFNLDGLASKYCGHRHDVFEMHGRVDSALVEKARFSDLLEATVVYGVRFPHITPKLLPQVEPATITQQNVYSKAGVLFKYARAVVILGYSFGQRSGGFDDIHSFRYVVSLLKSNPLPVFVVSPTPDDLAELLRDTLSWRYVYAVALRWEFFSAAVLANVGSLQGIGRNWLDILRRIIRDYEAALDAS
;
A
#
# COMPACT_ATOMS: atom_id res chain seq x y z
N MET A 1 18.86 -3.62 -19.79
CA MET A 1 18.97 -2.15 -19.96
C MET A 1 17.97 -1.56 -20.95
N MET A 2 17.97 -1.91 -22.25
CA MET A 2 17.10 -1.25 -23.25
C MET A 2 15.58 -1.42 -23.00
N ASN A 3 15.13 -2.58 -22.50
CA ASN A 3 13.72 -2.80 -22.14
C ASN A 3 13.29 -2.00 -20.90
N GLN A 4 14.20 -1.79 -19.94
CA GLN A 4 13.94 -1.01 -18.73
C GLN A 4 13.78 0.48 -19.07
N LEU A 5 14.64 1.02 -19.94
CA LEU A 5 14.51 2.38 -20.47
C LEU A 5 13.17 2.63 -21.17
N ARG A 6 12.70 1.68 -21.99
CA ARG A 6 11.40 1.77 -22.66
C ARG A 6 10.25 1.77 -21.65
N SER A 7 10.29 0.87 -20.67
CA SER A 7 9.24 0.74 -19.65
C SER A 7 9.18 1.97 -18.74
N LEU A 8 10.34 2.52 -18.38
CA LEU A 8 10.43 3.76 -17.60
C LEU A 8 9.92 4.98 -18.37
N ARG A 9 10.25 5.07 -19.67
CA ARG A 9 9.69 6.12 -20.54
C ARG A 9 8.16 6.00 -20.63
N GLY A 10 7.64 4.77 -20.74
CA GLY A 10 6.21 4.50 -20.73
C GLY A 10 5.55 4.91 -19.41
N LEU A 11 6.19 4.60 -18.27
CA LEU A 11 5.72 5.00 -16.95
C LEU A 11 5.67 6.52 -16.81
N LEU A 12 6.73 7.24 -17.18
CA LEU A 12 6.74 8.71 -17.12
C LEU A 12 5.71 9.34 -18.08
N TRP A 13 5.46 8.71 -19.24
CA TRP A 13 4.35 9.11 -20.11
C TRP A 13 3.01 8.91 -19.41
N ALA A 14 2.77 7.76 -18.78
CA ALA A 14 1.54 7.51 -18.02
C ALA A 14 1.38 8.51 -16.87
N MET A 15 2.45 8.82 -16.15
CA MET A 15 2.45 9.83 -15.09
C MET A 15 2.15 11.25 -15.59
N SER A 16 2.48 11.58 -16.84
CA SER A 16 2.16 12.89 -17.40
C SER A 16 0.74 12.99 -17.97
N GLN A 17 0.04 11.86 -18.16
CA GLN A 17 -1.33 11.88 -18.64
C GLN A 17 -2.29 12.31 -17.54
N THR A 18 -3.25 13.16 -17.91
CA THR A 18 -4.47 13.32 -17.10
C THR A 18 -5.26 12.01 -17.11
N ARG A 19 -5.96 11.72 -16.02
CA ARG A 19 -6.81 10.53 -15.84
C ARG A 19 -6.00 9.23 -15.91
N THR A 20 -4.80 9.23 -15.37
CA THR A 20 -4.11 7.96 -15.09
C THR A 20 -4.76 7.29 -13.89
N PHE A 21 -4.93 5.97 -13.97
CA PHE A 21 -5.59 5.18 -12.95
C PHE A 21 -4.53 4.42 -12.15
N TYR A 22 -4.33 4.83 -10.91
CA TYR A 22 -3.34 4.27 -10.01
C TYR A 22 -3.99 3.24 -9.09
N ILE A 23 -3.31 2.11 -8.92
CA ILE A 23 -3.62 1.11 -7.90
C ILE A 23 -2.43 1.10 -6.94
N LEU A 24 -2.63 1.62 -5.74
CA LEU A 24 -1.56 1.76 -4.74
C LEU A 24 -1.64 0.63 -3.74
N GLY A 25 -0.51 -0.04 -3.50
CA GLY A 25 -0.34 -1.03 -2.44
C GLY A 25 0.82 -0.67 -1.52
N ALA A 26 1.18 -1.60 -0.64
CA ALA A 26 2.12 -1.33 0.45
C ALA A 26 3.48 -0.76 -0.03
N GLY A 27 3.93 -1.13 -1.23
CA GLY A 27 5.17 -0.59 -1.81
C GLY A 27 5.12 0.91 -2.13
N ALA A 28 3.94 1.51 -2.27
CA ALA A 28 3.79 2.97 -2.38
C ALA A 28 4.17 3.70 -1.08
N SER A 29 4.04 3.03 0.07
CA SER A 29 4.38 3.53 1.40
C SER A 29 5.66 2.93 1.97
N TYR A 30 6.46 2.22 1.15
CA TYR A 30 7.66 1.54 1.62
C TYR A 30 8.65 2.53 2.26
N GLY A 31 9.20 2.14 3.41
CA GLY A 31 10.07 2.99 4.23
C GLY A 31 9.34 4.02 5.10
N LEU A 32 8.05 4.25 4.87
CA LEU A 32 7.20 5.12 5.70
C LEU A 32 6.36 4.31 6.68
N ILE A 33 5.78 3.22 6.17
CA ILE A 33 4.96 2.28 6.93
C ILE A 33 5.72 0.96 7.02
N PRO A 34 5.76 0.30 8.21
CA PRO A 34 6.43 -0.98 8.36
C PRO A 34 5.82 -2.04 7.45
N VAL A 35 6.67 -2.82 6.78
CA VAL A 35 6.22 -4.01 6.03
C VAL A 35 5.67 -5.06 6.99
N THR A 36 4.95 -6.08 6.50
CA THR A 36 4.27 -7.08 7.34
C THR A 36 5.20 -7.73 8.38
N GLN A 37 6.46 -8.00 8.02
CA GLN A 37 7.44 -8.55 8.97
C GLN A 37 7.79 -7.57 10.10
N ASP A 38 7.90 -6.29 9.79
CA ASP A 38 8.18 -5.23 10.76
C ASP A 38 6.95 -4.94 11.62
N LEU A 39 5.77 -4.94 10.99
CA LEU A 39 4.47 -4.82 11.65
C LEU A 39 4.34 -5.88 12.75
N ARG A 40 4.61 -7.15 12.42
CA ARG A 40 4.63 -8.24 13.40
C ARG A 40 5.57 -7.92 14.56
N ARG A 41 6.85 -7.62 14.28
CA ARG A 41 7.87 -7.36 15.32
C ARG A 41 7.48 -6.19 16.23
N ASN A 42 6.95 -5.12 15.65
CA ASN A 42 6.50 -3.93 16.38
C ASN A 42 5.32 -4.24 17.31
N ILE A 43 4.33 -5.01 16.82
CA ILE A 43 3.18 -5.45 17.61
C ILE A 43 3.64 -6.36 18.76
N GLU A 44 4.50 -7.34 18.50
CA GLU A 44 5.05 -8.23 19.55
C GLU A 44 5.75 -7.40 20.63
N SER A 45 6.65 -6.50 20.21
CA SER A 45 7.39 -5.63 21.14
C SER A 45 6.46 -4.77 22.00
N ALA A 46 5.49 -4.10 21.36
CA ALA A 46 4.53 -3.23 22.05
C ALA A 46 3.59 -4.00 22.99
N PHE A 47 3.12 -5.19 22.60
CA PHE A 47 2.30 -6.01 23.48
C PHE A 47 3.09 -6.47 24.73
N HIS A 48 4.32 -6.95 24.53
CA HIS A 48 5.15 -7.41 25.63
C HIS A 48 5.61 -6.27 26.56
N SER A 49 5.63 -5.02 26.09
CA SER A 49 6.02 -3.87 26.93
C SER A 49 5.01 -3.57 28.04
N VAL A 50 3.75 -4.00 27.90
CA VAL A 50 2.73 -3.90 28.96
C VAL A 50 3.06 -4.82 30.14
N GLY A 51 3.67 -5.98 29.88
CA GLY A 51 4.09 -6.92 30.91
C GLY A 51 2.95 -7.68 31.61
N VAL A 52 1.72 -7.56 31.12
CA VAL A 52 0.53 -8.25 31.67
C VAL A 52 -0.08 -9.16 30.60
N TYR A 53 -0.44 -10.38 31.00
CA TYR A 53 -1.02 -11.39 30.12
C TYR A 53 -2.27 -11.98 30.76
N GLN A 54 -3.29 -12.25 29.95
CA GLN A 54 -4.47 -12.95 30.43
C GLN A 54 -4.11 -14.38 30.82
N SER A 55 -4.76 -14.95 31.84
CA SER A 55 -4.50 -16.34 32.25
C SER A 55 -5.02 -17.36 31.22
N THR A 56 -6.03 -16.99 30.44
CA THR A 56 -6.63 -17.82 29.40
C THR A 56 -6.24 -17.32 28.01
N PRO A 57 -5.93 -18.22 27.05
CA PRO A 57 -5.72 -17.83 25.66
C PRO A 57 -6.94 -17.13 25.08
N ALA A 58 -6.70 -16.12 24.24
CA ALA A 58 -7.76 -15.40 23.56
C ALA A 58 -8.28 -16.17 22.33
N ALA A 59 -9.54 -15.94 21.98
CA ALA A 59 -10.11 -16.43 20.72
C ALA A 59 -9.62 -15.53 19.58
N HIS A 60 -8.61 -16.00 18.85
CA HIS A 60 -8.03 -15.27 17.73
C HIS A 60 -8.84 -15.46 16.44
N GLY A 61 -8.83 -14.42 15.59
CA GLY A 61 -9.42 -14.46 14.26
C GLY A 61 -8.37 -14.35 13.16
N GLN A 62 -8.84 -14.12 11.93
CA GLN A 62 -8.01 -14.09 10.72
C GLN A 62 -6.86 -13.08 10.78
N LEU A 63 -7.03 -11.93 11.45
CA LEU A 63 -5.97 -10.93 11.60
C LEU A 63 -4.77 -11.49 12.37
N PHE A 64 -5.02 -12.24 13.46
CA PHE A 64 -3.95 -12.84 14.26
C PHE A 64 -3.23 -13.93 13.46
N GLU A 65 -4.01 -14.83 12.83
CA GLU A 65 -3.47 -15.88 11.96
C GLU A 65 -2.63 -15.28 10.82
N ARG A 66 -3.05 -14.13 10.27
CA ARG A 66 -2.32 -13.45 9.20
C ARG A 66 -0.97 -12.91 9.65
N LEU A 67 -0.88 -12.38 10.86
CA LEU A 67 0.31 -11.73 11.40
C LEU A 67 1.29 -12.71 12.06
N PHE A 68 0.76 -13.67 12.82
CA PHE A 68 1.57 -14.57 13.65
C PHE A 68 1.60 -16.00 13.14
N GLY A 69 0.57 -16.42 12.39
CA GLY A 69 0.35 -17.82 12.00
C GLY A 69 -0.08 -18.69 13.17
N ASP A 70 0.01 -20.00 12.97
CA ASP A 70 -0.26 -20.98 14.02
C ASP A 70 0.90 -21.05 15.01
N ILE A 71 0.63 -20.75 16.28
CA ILE A 71 1.59 -20.92 17.37
C ILE A 71 1.36 -22.27 18.02
N SER A 72 2.35 -23.15 17.91
CA SER A 72 2.29 -24.50 18.48
C SER A 72 2.19 -24.44 20.01
N LYS A 73 1.42 -25.36 20.60
CA LYS A 73 1.39 -25.56 22.07
C LYS A 73 2.75 -25.96 22.65
N ASN A 74 3.65 -26.48 21.79
CA ASN A 74 5.00 -26.88 22.16
C ASN A 74 6.06 -25.83 21.74
N GLU A 75 5.65 -24.59 21.44
CA GLU A 75 6.57 -23.51 21.08
C GLU A 75 7.54 -23.25 22.27
N PRO A 76 8.87 -23.40 22.07
CA PRO A 76 9.84 -23.23 23.16
C PRO A 76 10.03 -21.77 23.57
N ASP A 77 9.71 -20.82 22.69
CA ASP A 77 9.78 -19.39 23.02
C ASP A 77 8.52 -18.95 23.79
N LEU A 78 8.69 -18.74 25.10
CA LEU A 78 7.63 -18.26 25.99
C LEU A 78 7.02 -16.94 25.48
N ARG A 79 7.79 -16.04 24.86
CA ARG A 79 7.24 -14.77 24.35
C ARG A 79 6.22 -15.04 23.25
N LYS A 80 6.52 -15.95 22.33
CA LYS A 80 5.57 -16.36 21.29
C LYS A 80 4.34 -17.05 21.87
N LEU A 81 4.51 -17.95 22.84
CA LEU A 81 3.36 -18.55 23.53
C LEU A 81 2.46 -17.49 24.17
N LEU A 82 3.04 -16.46 24.78
CA LEU A 82 2.29 -15.37 25.41
C LEU A 82 1.50 -14.52 24.42
N LEU A 83 1.85 -14.49 23.13
CA LEU A 83 1.02 -13.85 22.10
C LEU A 83 -0.36 -14.49 22.00
N MET A 84 -0.50 -15.78 22.36
CA MET A 84 -1.79 -16.46 22.37
C MET A 84 -2.75 -15.91 23.44
N HIS A 85 -2.28 -15.02 24.31
CA HIS A 85 -3.08 -14.37 25.34
C HIS A 85 -3.39 -12.91 25.00
N MET A 86 -3.07 -12.46 23.77
CA MET A 86 -3.35 -11.10 23.30
C MET A 86 -4.85 -10.93 23.02
N PRO A 87 -5.55 -10.01 23.70
CA PRO A 87 -6.94 -9.73 23.38
C PRO A 87 -7.10 -9.25 21.93
N PRO A 88 -8.16 -9.64 21.20
CA PRO A 88 -8.38 -9.18 19.83
C PRO A 88 -8.45 -7.66 19.70
N SER A 89 -8.94 -6.95 20.72
CA SER A 89 -8.96 -5.50 20.75
C SER A 89 -7.58 -4.86 20.93
N ALA A 90 -6.68 -5.52 21.65
CA ALA A 90 -5.30 -5.09 21.76
C ALA A 90 -4.58 -5.28 20.42
N LEU A 91 -4.77 -6.43 19.77
CA LEU A 91 -4.22 -6.68 18.43
C LEU A 91 -4.68 -5.62 17.43
N ASP A 92 -6.00 -5.39 17.37
CA ASP A 92 -6.59 -4.39 16.49
C ASP A 92 -6.00 -2.99 16.73
N PHE A 93 -5.95 -2.55 17.99
CA PHE A 93 -5.38 -1.26 18.37
C PHE A 93 -3.90 -1.14 18.01
N LEU A 94 -3.10 -2.19 18.26
CA LEU A 94 -1.68 -2.23 17.92
C LEU A 94 -1.43 -2.19 16.41
N VAL A 95 -2.25 -2.90 15.61
CA VAL A 95 -2.18 -2.85 14.14
C VAL A 95 -2.49 -1.43 13.66
N GLN A 96 -3.58 -0.83 14.14
CA GLN A 96 -3.96 0.53 13.75
C GLN A 96 -2.88 1.55 14.12
N HIS A 97 -2.30 1.44 15.33
CA HIS A 97 -1.22 2.32 15.75
C HIS A 97 0.02 2.17 14.87
N THR A 98 0.42 0.93 14.58
CA THR A 98 1.64 0.66 13.81
C THR A 98 1.50 1.06 12.34
N LEU A 99 0.28 1.03 11.80
CA LEU A 99 -0.03 1.51 10.45
C LEU A 99 -0.34 3.02 10.40
N SER A 100 -0.50 3.68 11.56
CA SER A 100 -0.63 5.13 11.63
C SER A 100 0.75 5.77 11.64
N LEU A 101 0.94 6.80 10.81
CA LEU A 101 2.19 7.51 10.72
C LEU A 101 2.05 8.92 11.27
N SER A 102 2.78 9.19 12.37
CA SER A 102 2.97 10.56 12.85
C SER A 102 3.99 11.25 11.97
N ILE A 103 3.54 11.96 10.93
CA ILE A 103 4.42 12.80 10.11
C ILE A 103 4.31 14.25 10.55
N ASP A 104 5.44 14.80 10.98
CA ASP A 104 5.66 16.21 11.27
C ASP A 104 5.84 17.02 9.98
N GLY A 105 4.73 17.47 9.39
CA GLY A 105 4.68 18.55 8.39
C GLY A 105 5.38 18.36 7.03
N ILE A 106 6.25 17.36 6.88
CA ILE A 106 7.01 17.09 5.64
C ILE A 106 6.27 16.04 4.81
N ILE A 107 5.88 16.38 3.59
CA ILE A 107 5.27 15.42 2.66
C ILE A 107 6.35 14.46 2.14
N PRO A 108 6.23 13.13 2.32
CA PRO A 108 7.19 12.18 1.80
C PRO A 108 7.28 12.21 0.27
N SER A 109 8.46 11.96 -0.30
CA SER A 109 8.68 11.97 -1.75
C SER A 109 7.73 11.04 -2.50
N GLN A 110 7.44 9.88 -1.91
CA GLN A 110 6.51 8.86 -2.41
C GLN A 110 5.13 9.42 -2.77
N TYR A 111 4.70 10.47 -2.07
CA TYR A 111 3.40 11.12 -2.27
C TYR A 111 3.52 12.51 -2.88
N ALA A 112 4.56 13.27 -2.54
CA ALA A 112 4.82 14.59 -3.12
C ALA A 112 5.01 14.53 -4.64
N VAL A 113 5.52 13.42 -5.19
CA VAL A 113 5.67 13.23 -6.64
C VAL A 113 4.32 13.31 -7.39
N PHE A 114 3.19 13.08 -6.72
CA PHE A 114 1.88 13.20 -7.37
C PHE A 114 1.46 14.65 -7.65
N ASP A 115 2.09 15.65 -7.02
CA ASP A 115 1.83 17.07 -7.34
C ASP A 115 2.22 17.42 -8.79
N VAL A 116 3.10 16.62 -9.40
CA VAL A 116 3.59 16.81 -10.77
C VAL A 116 3.02 15.80 -11.76
N VAL A 117 2.18 14.88 -11.28
CA VAL A 117 1.41 13.95 -12.12
C VAL A 117 0.26 14.70 -12.79
N GLY A 118 -0.11 14.25 -14.00
CA GLY A 118 -1.24 14.79 -14.74
C GLY A 118 -2.54 14.71 -13.93
N ALA A 119 -3.22 15.84 -13.75
CA ALA A 119 -4.44 15.93 -12.94
C ALA A 119 -5.69 16.23 -13.77
N PRO A 120 -6.88 15.73 -13.36
CA PRO A 120 -7.08 14.81 -12.23
C PRO A 120 -6.59 13.40 -12.56
N ALA A 121 -6.17 12.66 -11.54
CA ALA A 121 -5.87 11.23 -11.62
C ALA A 121 -6.79 10.49 -10.65
N THR A 122 -6.91 9.17 -10.79
CA THR A 122 -7.70 8.34 -9.89
C THR A 122 -6.80 7.38 -9.14
N PHE A 123 -6.90 7.35 -7.81
CA PHE A 123 -6.15 6.46 -6.93
C PHE A 123 -7.09 5.46 -6.27
N CYS A 124 -6.95 4.19 -6.60
CA CYS A 124 -7.45 3.08 -5.80
C CYS A 124 -6.37 2.72 -4.78
N ASN A 125 -6.47 3.27 -3.57
CA ASN A 125 -5.51 3.05 -2.50
C ASN A 125 -5.94 1.84 -1.66
N PHE A 126 -5.07 0.83 -1.58
CA PHE A 126 -5.25 -0.33 -0.72
C PHE A 126 -4.48 -0.20 0.61
N ASN A 127 -3.73 0.88 0.79
CA ASN A 127 -3.02 1.13 2.05
C ASN A 127 -3.95 1.77 3.08
N LEU A 128 -3.88 1.29 4.31
CA LEU A 128 -4.71 1.79 5.41
C LEU A 128 -4.16 3.05 6.08
N ASP A 129 -2.95 3.48 5.70
CA ASP A 129 -2.21 4.58 6.33
C ASP A 129 -2.82 5.98 6.10
N GLY A 130 -3.68 6.12 5.09
CA GLY A 130 -4.35 7.38 4.75
C GLY A 130 -3.46 8.44 4.10
N LEU A 131 -2.22 8.12 3.74
CA LEU A 131 -1.26 9.06 3.17
C LEU A 131 -1.70 9.55 1.78
N ALA A 132 -2.30 8.67 0.97
CA ALA A 132 -2.83 9.02 -0.34
C ALA A 132 -3.93 10.09 -0.23
N SER A 133 -4.94 9.87 0.61
CA SER A 133 -5.99 10.86 0.85
C SER A 133 -5.44 12.17 1.42
N LYS A 134 -4.51 12.09 2.38
CA LYS A 134 -3.93 13.26 3.05
C LYS A 134 -3.16 14.15 2.08
N TYR A 135 -2.32 13.58 1.23
CA TYR A 135 -1.38 14.34 0.40
C TYR A 135 -1.86 14.53 -1.04
N CYS A 136 -2.61 13.58 -1.61
CA CYS A 136 -3.02 13.63 -3.03
C CYS A 136 -4.47 14.07 -3.23
N GLY A 137 -5.32 13.96 -2.19
CA GLY A 137 -6.78 14.17 -2.30
C GLY A 137 -7.20 15.60 -2.66
N HIS A 138 -6.31 16.58 -2.53
CA HIS A 138 -6.58 17.98 -2.89
C HIS A 138 -6.61 18.21 -4.42
N ARG A 139 -6.04 17.30 -5.21
CA ARG A 139 -5.85 17.43 -6.67
C ARG A 139 -6.39 16.25 -7.46
N HIS A 140 -6.60 15.12 -6.80
CA HIS A 140 -6.93 13.84 -7.43
C HIS A 140 -8.07 13.12 -6.70
N ASP A 141 -8.74 12.22 -7.40
CA ASP A 141 -9.78 11.37 -6.81
C ASP A 141 -9.12 10.19 -6.09
N VAL A 142 -9.24 10.13 -4.76
CA VAL A 142 -8.69 9.04 -3.94
C VAL A 142 -9.83 8.18 -3.37
N PHE A 143 -9.74 6.88 -3.63
CA PHE A 143 -10.64 5.86 -3.11
C PHE A 143 -9.87 4.91 -2.21
N GLU A 144 -10.20 4.93 -0.91
CA GLU A 144 -9.64 4.03 0.09
C GLU A 144 -10.37 2.68 0.02
N MET A 145 -9.83 1.77 -0.79
CA MET A 145 -10.48 0.49 -1.16
C MET A 145 -10.62 -0.44 0.04
N HIS A 146 -9.67 -0.38 0.98
CA HIS A 146 -9.71 -1.11 2.26
C HIS A 146 -10.04 -0.19 3.45
N GLY A 147 -10.43 1.06 3.21
CA GLY A 147 -10.64 2.05 4.27
C GLY A 147 -9.33 2.62 4.82
N ARG A 148 -9.38 3.16 6.06
CA ARG A 148 -8.25 3.87 6.69
C ARG A 148 -8.20 3.60 8.19
N VAL A 149 -7.01 3.56 8.78
CA VAL A 149 -6.86 3.54 10.25
C VAL A 149 -7.38 4.82 10.90
N ASP A 150 -7.88 4.72 12.14
CA ASP A 150 -8.42 5.86 12.89
C ASP A 150 -7.28 6.66 13.55
N SER A 151 -6.46 7.36 12.75
CA SER A 151 -5.21 7.97 13.21
C SER A 151 -5.39 8.92 14.40
N ALA A 152 -6.50 9.67 14.44
CA ALA A 152 -6.83 10.59 15.54
C ALA A 152 -6.99 9.91 16.91
N LEU A 153 -7.28 8.60 16.97
CA LEU A 153 -7.33 7.84 18.23
C LEU A 153 -5.94 7.40 18.68
N VAL A 154 -5.06 7.06 17.74
CA VAL A 154 -3.72 6.49 18.01
C VAL A 154 -2.59 7.51 18.07
N GLU A 155 -2.77 8.72 17.51
CA GLU A 155 -1.80 9.83 17.56
C GLU A 155 -1.82 10.60 18.90
N LYS A 156 -2.71 10.24 19.84
CA LYS A 156 -2.82 10.94 21.13
C LYS A 156 -1.66 10.59 22.06
N ALA A 157 -1.25 11.54 22.89
CA ALA A 157 -0.21 11.45 23.94
C ALA A 157 -0.50 10.44 25.08
N ARG A 158 -1.36 9.45 24.84
CA ARG A 158 -1.82 8.43 25.80
C ARG A 158 -1.82 7.02 25.20
N PHE A 159 -1.02 6.77 24.17
CA PHE A 159 -0.96 5.45 23.53
C PHE A 159 -0.73 4.33 24.56
N SER A 160 0.23 4.49 25.48
CA SER A 160 0.52 3.52 26.54
C SER A 160 -0.70 3.26 27.43
N ASP A 161 -1.38 4.30 27.91
CA ASP A 161 -2.60 4.15 28.73
C ASP A 161 -3.71 3.41 27.97
N LEU A 162 -3.90 3.71 26.69
CA LEU A 162 -4.94 3.10 25.86
C LEU A 162 -4.59 1.64 25.56
N LEU A 163 -3.32 1.35 25.28
CA LEU A 163 -2.84 -0.02 25.08
C LEU A 163 -3.04 -0.84 26.35
N GLU A 164 -2.61 -0.32 27.51
CA GLU A 164 -2.85 -0.97 28.80
C GLU A 164 -4.34 -1.23 29.02
N ALA A 165 -5.20 -0.27 28.68
CA ALA A 165 -6.64 -0.45 28.80
C ALA A 165 -7.19 -1.60 27.92
N THR A 166 -6.67 -1.78 26.71
CA THR A 166 -7.04 -2.92 25.86
C THR A 166 -6.54 -4.26 26.39
N VAL A 167 -5.33 -4.29 26.98
CA VAL A 167 -4.68 -5.53 27.44
C VAL A 167 -5.21 -5.97 28.80
N VAL A 168 -5.23 -5.05 29.77
CA VAL A 168 -5.57 -5.33 31.17
C VAL A 168 -7.07 -5.41 31.38
N TYR A 169 -7.81 -4.43 30.85
CA TYR A 169 -9.26 -4.32 31.08
C TYR A 169 -10.11 -4.82 29.91
N GLY A 170 -9.48 -5.28 28.82
CA GLY A 170 -10.20 -5.77 27.64
C GLY A 170 -11.03 -4.69 26.94
N VAL A 171 -10.67 -3.41 27.10
CA VAL A 171 -11.38 -2.29 26.46
C VAL A 171 -11.35 -2.47 24.95
N ARG A 172 -12.48 -2.17 24.30
CA ARG A 172 -12.62 -2.15 22.84
C ARG A 172 -12.87 -0.72 22.40
N PHE A 173 -12.04 -0.19 21.52
CA PHE A 173 -12.26 1.12 20.92
C PHE A 173 -13.19 1.00 19.71
N PRO A 174 -14.08 1.97 19.49
CA PRO A 174 -14.95 1.97 18.32
C PRO A 174 -14.13 2.22 17.05
N HIS A 175 -14.47 1.53 15.97
CA HIS A 175 -14.02 1.90 14.64
C HIS A 175 -14.82 3.12 14.16
N ILE A 176 -14.13 4.22 13.87
CA ILE A 176 -14.76 5.44 13.35
C ILE A 176 -14.96 5.30 11.85
N THR A 177 -13.98 4.75 11.14
CA THR A 177 -14.06 4.46 9.71
C THR A 177 -14.22 2.96 9.45
N PRO A 178 -15.06 2.56 8.47
CA PRO A 178 -15.01 1.22 7.91
C PRO A 178 -13.62 0.94 7.35
N LYS A 179 -13.05 -0.22 7.69
CA LYS A 179 -11.74 -0.66 7.23
C LYS A 179 -11.64 -2.18 7.20
N LEU A 180 -10.83 -2.68 6.29
CA LEU A 180 -10.42 -4.08 6.21
C LEU A 180 -8.94 -4.14 6.63
N LEU A 181 -8.68 -4.63 7.85
CA LEU A 181 -7.31 -4.88 8.30
C LEU A 181 -6.67 -6.03 7.50
N PRO A 182 -5.34 -6.23 7.55
CA PRO A 182 -4.65 -7.28 6.78
C PRO A 182 -5.25 -8.68 7.04
N GLN A 183 -6.11 -9.12 6.14
CA GLN A 183 -6.80 -10.41 6.13
C GLN A 183 -7.36 -10.67 4.74
N VAL A 184 -7.94 -11.85 4.51
CA VAL A 184 -8.55 -12.18 3.21
C VAL A 184 -9.75 -11.28 2.93
N GLU A 185 -9.83 -10.74 1.72
CA GLU A 185 -10.96 -9.93 1.29
C GLU A 185 -12.28 -10.71 1.35
N PRO A 186 -13.35 -10.14 1.95
CA PRO A 186 -14.67 -10.73 1.84
C PRO A 186 -15.18 -10.60 0.39
N ALA A 187 -15.97 -11.58 -0.07
CA ALA A 187 -16.51 -11.58 -1.43
C ALA A 187 -17.38 -10.36 -1.77
N THR A 188 -17.89 -9.66 -0.75
CA THR A 188 -18.71 -8.45 -0.86
C THR A 188 -17.89 -7.16 -0.93
N ILE A 189 -16.55 -7.21 -0.82
CA ILE A 189 -15.70 -5.99 -0.81
C ILE A 189 -15.94 -5.09 -2.04
N THR A 190 -16.09 -5.70 -3.21
CA THR A 190 -16.30 -5.00 -4.49
C THR A 190 -17.70 -4.41 -4.65
N GLN A 191 -18.63 -4.70 -3.73
CA GLN A 191 -19.97 -4.12 -3.68
C GLN A 191 -19.97 -2.75 -2.99
N GLN A 192 -18.87 -2.37 -2.32
CA GLN A 192 -18.75 -1.07 -1.68
C GLN A 192 -18.79 0.06 -2.72
N ASN A 193 -19.37 1.19 -2.33
CA ASN A 193 -19.56 2.37 -3.19
C ASN A 193 -18.23 2.87 -3.81
N VAL A 194 -17.11 2.71 -3.11
CA VAL A 194 -15.78 3.12 -3.60
C VAL A 194 -15.38 2.39 -4.88
N TYR A 195 -15.69 1.09 -5.01
CA TYR A 195 -15.44 0.33 -6.24
C TYR A 195 -16.31 0.85 -7.37
N SER A 196 -17.61 1.07 -7.13
CA SER A 196 -18.51 1.61 -8.15
C SER A 196 -18.02 2.96 -8.70
N LYS A 197 -17.63 3.89 -7.82
CA LYS A 197 -17.07 5.19 -8.20
C LYS A 197 -15.77 5.05 -9.01
N ALA A 198 -14.87 4.18 -8.56
CA ALA A 198 -13.63 3.88 -9.27
C ALA A 198 -13.90 3.34 -10.68
N GLY A 199 -14.87 2.43 -10.83
CA GLY A 199 -15.25 1.85 -12.12
C GLY A 199 -15.84 2.87 -13.11
N VAL A 200 -16.57 3.88 -12.60
CA VAL A 200 -17.05 4.99 -13.43
C VAL A 200 -15.87 5.81 -13.99
N LEU A 201 -14.89 6.15 -13.15
CA LEU A 201 -13.73 6.93 -13.58
C LEU A 201 -12.78 6.13 -14.49
N PHE A 202 -12.68 4.81 -14.30
CA PHE A 202 -11.84 3.93 -15.11
C PHE A 202 -12.14 4.01 -16.61
N LYS A 203 -13.40 4.26 -16.99
CA LYS A 203 -13.81 4.41 -18.42
C LYS A 203 -13.09 5.55 -19.13
N TYR A 204 -12.61 6.54 -18.39
CA TYR A 204 -11.90 7.69 -18.92
C TYR A 204 -10.38 7.60 -18.76
N ALA A 205 -9.89 6.48 -18.21
CA ALA A 205 -8.48 6.33 -17.92
C ALA A 205 -7.64 6.19 -19.20
N ARG A 206 -6.41 6.70 -19.15
CA ARG A 206 -5.45 6.64 -20.28
C ARG A 206 -4.41 5.54 -20.13
N ALA A 207 -4.10 5.20 -18.89
CA ALA A 207 -3.17 4.16 -18.50
C ALA A 207 -3.51 3.67 -17.10
N VAL A 208 -3.04 2.47 -16.75
CA VAL A 208 -3.10 1.93 -15.39
C VAL A 208 -1.68 1.81 -14.85
N VAL A 209 -1.45 2.28 -13.62
CA VAL A 209 -0.19 2.11 -12.91
C VAL A 209 -0.49 1.36 -11.62
N ILE A 210 0.04 0.14 -11.50
CA ILE A 210 -0.03 -0.65 -10.27
C ILE A 210 1.27 -0.44 -9.52
N LEU A 211 1.21 0.27 -8.40
CA LEU A 211 2.37 0.71 -7.64
C LEU A 211 2.49 -0.06 -6.33
N GLY A 212 3.49 -0.93 -6.23
CA GLY A 212 3.84 -1.61 -5.00
C GLY A 212 2.72 -2.54 -4.48
N TYR A 213 1.86 -3.04 -5.35
CA TYR A 213 0.73 -3.88 -4.99
C TYR A 213 0.81 -5.24 -5.68
N SER A 214 0.70 -6.30 -4.90
CA SER A 214 0.70 -7.69 -5.37
C SER A 214 -0.68 -8.35 -5.27
N PHE A 215 -1.73 -7.62 -4.87
CA PHE A 215 -3.04 -8.19 -4.54
C PHE A 215 -2.96 -9.28 -3.45
N GLY A 216 -2.00 -9.14 -2.53
CA GLY A 216 -1.76 -10.12 -1.48
C GLY A 216 -1.32 -11.49 -2.01
N GLN A 217 -0.60 -11.54 -3.13
CA GLN A 217 -0.09 -12.79 -3.70
C GLN A 217 0.81 -13.53 -2.71
N ARG A 218 0.54 -14.83 -2.54
CA ARG A 218 1.25 -15.79 -1.69
C ARG A 218 1.41 -17.11 -2.45
N SER A 219 2.23 -18.02 -1.92
CA SER A 219 2.42 -19.37 -2.50
C SER A 219 1.11 -20.17 -2.67
N GLY A 220 0.06 -19.85 -1.90
CA GLY A 220 -1.25 -20.52 -1.94
C GLY A 220 -2.41 -19.73 -2.54
N GLY A 221 -2.21 -18.51 -3.05
CA GLY A 221 -3.29 -17.69 -3.60
C GLY A 221 -3.12 -16.18 -3.42
N PHE A 222 -4.25 -15.45 -3.42
CA PHE A 222 -4.31 -14.00 -3.24
C PHE A 222 -5.18 -13.68 -2.05
N ASP A 223 -4.68 -12.85 -1.12
CA ASP A 223 -5.54 -12.28 -0.07
C ASP A 223 -6.59 -11.33 -0.69
N ASP A 224 -6.22 -10.64 -1.79
CA ASP A 224 -7.05 -9.62 -2.45
C ASP A 224 -7.61 -10.08 -3.82
N ILE A 225 -8.05 -11.36 -3.88
CA ILE A 225 -8.53 -11.98 -5.13
C ILE A 225 -9.73 -11.25 -5.73
N HIS A 226 -10.59 -10.66 -4.91
CA HIS A 226 -11.80 -9.99 -5.38
C HIS A 226 -11.45 -8.66 -6.03
N SER A 227 -10.52 -7.90 -5.44
CA SER A 227 -9.93 -6.71 -6.05
C SER A 227 -9.16 -7.01 -7.33
N PHE A 228 -8.38 -8.09 -7.37
CA PHE A 228 -7.69 -8.53 -8.60
C PHE A 228 -8.70 -8.80 -9.72
N ARG A 229 -9.72 -9.62 -9.45
CA ARG A 229 -10.78 -9.94 -10.43
C ARG A 229 -11.53 -8.68 -10.90
N TYR A 230 -11.79 -7.76 -9.99
CA TYR A 230 -12.41 -6.48 -10.31
C TYR A 230 -11.55 -5.68 -11.30
N VAL A 231 -10.26 -5.49 -11.03
CA VAL A 231 -9.32 -4.78 -11.92
C VAL A 231 -9.22 -5.47 -13.28
N VAL A 232 -9.11 -6.81 -13.31
CA VAL A 232 -9.11 -7.59 -14.55
C VAL A 232 -10.39 -7.36 -15.34
N SER A 233 -11.56 -7.32 -14.69
CA SER A 233 -12.85 -7.08 -15.36
C SER A 233 -12.91 -5.68 -16.01
N LEU A 234 -12.36 -4.67 -15.33
CA LEU A 234 -12.25 -3.32 -15.86
C LEU A 234 -11.34 -3.30 -17.10
N LEU A 235 -10.16 -3.90 -17.01
CA LEU A 235 -9.18 -3.96 -18.11
C LEU A 235 -9.69 -4.76 -19.32
N LYS A 236 -10.46 -5.82 -19.11
CA LYS A 236 -11.11 -6.56 -20.20
C LYS A 236 -12.17 -5.70 -20.91
N SER A 237 -12.89 -4.87 -20.16
CA SER A 237 -13.94 -4.01 -20.70
C SER A 237 -13.40 -2.74 -21.37
N ASN A 238 -12.29 -2.21 -20.86
CA ASN A 238 -11.59 -1.06 -21.42
C ASN A 238 -10.09 -1.34 -21.40
N PRO A 239 -9.55 -1.94 -22.47
CA PRO A 239 -8.13 -2.26 -22.55
C PRO A 239 -7.28 -0.97 -22.49
N LEU A 240 -6.45 -0.85 -21.44
CA LEU A 240 -5.45 0.21 -21.28
C LEU A 240 -4.01 -0.34 -21.10
N PRO A 241 -2.96 0.41 -21.47
CA PRO A 241 -1.59 0.04 -21.11
C PRO A 241 -1.43 0.01 -19.58
N VAL A 242 -0.84 -1.08 -19.07
CA VAL A 242 -0.65 -1.32 -17.64
C VAL A 242 0.83 -1.29 -17.30
N PHE A 243 1.22 -0.53 -16.27
CA PHE A 243 2.57 -0.47 -15.74
C PHE A 243 2.58 -1.07 -14.33
N VAL A 244 3.27 -2.19 -14.15
CA VAL A 244 3.46 -2.83 -12.84
C VAL A 244 4.78 -2.35 -12.29
N VAL A 245 4.72 -1.57 -11.21
CA VAL A 245 5.85 -0.86 -10.63
C VAL A 245 6.14 -1.44 -9.24
N SER A 246 7.21 -2.21 -9.14
CA SER A 246 7.71 -2.77 -7.88
C SER A 246 9.16 -3.21 -8.05
N PRO A 247 9.90 -3.59 -6.99
CA PRO A 247 11.25 -4.15 -7.13
C PRO A 247 11.27 -5.48 -7.91
N THR A 248 10.19 -6.26 -7.81
CA THR A 248 10.02 -7.58 -8.47
C THR A 248 8.66 -7.63 -9.19
N PRO A 249 8.51 -6.93 -10.33
CA PRO A 249 7.22 -6.73 -10.99
C PRO A 249 6.81 -7.88 -11.91
N ASP A 250 7.75 -8.78 -12.26
CA ASP A 250 7.59 -9.73 -13.36
C ASP A 250 6.44 -10.72 -13.11
N ASP A 251 6.33 -11.27 -11.89
CA ASP A 251 5.29 -12.26 -11.55
C ASP A 251 3.87 -11.71 -11.79
N LEU A 252 3.59 -10.50 -11.28
CA LEU A 252 2.28 -9.88 -11.46
C LEU A 252 2.07 -9.41 -12.90
N ALA A 253 3.12 -8.92 -13.57
CA ALA A 253 3.04 -8.52 -14.96
C ALA A 253 2.75 -9.71 -15.88
N GLU A 254 3.39 -10.86 -15.67
CA GLU A 254 3.14 -12.11 -16.38
C GLU A 254 1.72 -12.62 -16.11
N LEU A 255 1.32 -12.71 -14.84
CA LEU A 255 -0.04 -13.08 -14.46
C LEU A 255 -1.11 -12.24 -15.17
N LEU A 256 -0.92 -10.92 -15.22
CA LEU A 256 -1.82 -10.00 -15.91
C LEU A 256 -1.79 -10.21 -17.42
N ARG A 257 -0.63 -10.41 -18.05
CA ARG A 257 -0.52 -10.71 -19.49
C ARG A 257 -1.27 -11.97 -19.85
N ASP A 258 -1.12 -13.02 -19.05
CA ASP A 258 -1.79 -14.31 -19.28
C ASP A 258 -3.30 -14.17 -19.09
N THR A 259 -3.72 -13.57 -17.97
CA THR A 259 -5.14 -13.40 -17.61
C THR A 259 -5.90 -12.50 -18.60
N LEU A 260 -5.23 -11.49 -19.14
CA LEU A 260 -5.78 -10.57 -20.14
C LEU A 260 -5.54 -11.02 -21.58
N SER A 261 -4.67 -12.02 -21.78
CA SER A 261 -4.14 -12.43 -23.09
C SER A 261 -3.60 -11.24 -23.90
N TRP A 262 -2.89 -10.34 -23.21
CA TRP A 262 -2.52 -9.03 -23.76
C TRP A 262 -1.04 -8.67 -23.58
N ARG A 263 -0.48 -7.92 -24.55
CA ARG A 263 0.95 -7.55 -24.60
C ARG A 263 1.27 -6.20 -23.97
N TYR A 264 0.30 -5.33 -23.68
CA TYR A 264 0.55 -3.99 -23.14
C TYR A 264 0.54 -3.94 -21.61
N VAL A 265 1.15 -4.95 -20.99
CA VAL A 265 1.49 -4.94 -19.56
C VAL A 265 3.00 -4.88 -19.45
N TYR A 266 3.50 -3.84 -18.80
CA TYR A 266 4.91 -3.51 -18.71
C TYR A 266 5.38 -3.70 -17.27
N ALA A 267 6.34 -4.58 -17.08
CA ALA A 267 7.09 -4.73 -15.84
C ALA A 267 8.10 -3.58 -15.70
N VAL A 268 8.01 -2.83 -14.60
CA VAL A 268 8.90 -1.72 -14.28
C VAL A 268 9.59 -2.00 -12.95
N ALA A 269 10.76 -2.62 -13.02
CA ALA A 269 11.55 -2.97 -11.85
C ALA A 269 12.19 -1.72 -11.24
N LEU A 270 11.57 -1.17 -10.19
CA LEU A 270 12.08 0.00 -9.47
C LEU A 270 11.66 0.06 -7.99
N ARG A 271 12.45 0.79 -7.19
CA ARG A 271 12.12 1.20 -5.82
C ARG A 271 11.44 2.57 -5.84
N TRP A 272 10.19 2.63 -5.39
CA TRP A 272 9.33 3.82 -5.53
C TRP A 272 9.85 5.03 -4.75
N GLU A 273 10.36 4.80 -3.55
CA GLU A 273 10.91 5.82 -2.66
C GLU A 273 12.06 6.59 -3.29
N PHE A 274 12.95 5.90 -4.02
CA PHE A 274 14.06 6.53 -4.71
C PHE A 274 13.63 7.14 -6.03
N PHE A 275 12.78 6.45 -6.79
CA PHE A 275 12.30 6.96 -8.06
C PHE A 275 11.49 8.25 -7.89
N SER A 276 10.58 8.29 -6.91
CA SER A 276 9.79 9.48 -6.58
C SER A 276 10.67 10.67 -6.19
N ALA A 277 11.70 10.45 -5.37
CA ALA A 277 12.69 11.47 -5.02
C ALA A 277 13.47 11.98 -6.25
N ALA A 278 13.93 11.06 -7.11
CA ALA A 278 14.65 11.40 -8.34
C ALA A 278 13.78 12.21 -9.32
N VAL A 279 12.48 11.87 -9.44
CA VAL A 279 11.52 12.66 -10.23
C VAL A 279 11.39 14.07 -9.65
N LEU A 280 11.16 14.19 -8.34
CA LEU A 280 11.00 15.48 -7.65
C LEU A 280 12.23 16.39 -7.80
N ALA A 281 13.44 15.84 -7.67
CA ALA A 281 14.68 16.57 -7.89
C ALA A 281 14.81 17.16 -9.31
N ASN A 282 14.07 16.60 -10.28
CA ASN A 282 14.12 16.98 -11.69
C ASN A 282 12.84 17.72 -12.18
N VAL A 283 11.89 18.02 -11.29
CA VAL A 283 10.57 18.62 -11.62
C VAL A 283 10.68 19.96 -12.33
N GLY A 284 11.63 20.81 -11.95
CA GLY A 284 11.84 22.10 -12.63
C GLY A 284 12.11 21.94 -14.12
N SER A 285 12.57 20.76 -14.56
CA SER A 285 12.76 20.43 -15.98
C SER A 285 11.50 19.86 -16.66
N LEU A 286 10.50 19.40 -15.91
CA LEU A 286 9.25 18.81 -16.43
C LEU A 286 8.22 19.86 -16.87
N GLN A 287 8.37 21.15 -16.52
CA GLN A 287 7.46 22.21 -16.99
C GLN A 287 7.70 22.63 -18.46
N GLY A 288 8.64 22.00 -19.18
CA GLY A 288 9.01 22.32 -20.57
C GLY A 288 9.18 21.10 -21.49
N ILE A 289 8.41 20.04 -21.27
CA ILE A 289 8.55 18.68 -21.86
C ILE A 289 8.64 18.61 -23.40
N GLY A 290 8.33 19.69 -24.12
CA GLY A 290 8.24 19.69 -25.58
C GLY A 290 9.52 19.31 -26.35
N ARG A 291 10.74 19.44 -25.79
CA ARG A 291 11.98 19.16 -26.56
C ARG A 291 13.11 18.38 -25.85
N ASN A 292 13.21 18.38 -24.52
CA ASN A 292 14.35 17.74 -23.79
C ASN A 292 13.96 16.48 -22.98
N TRP A 293 12.95 15.73 -23.42
CA TRP A 293 12.48 14.55 -22.69
C TRP A 293 13.56 13.49 -22.44
N LEU A 294 14.46 13.29 -23.40
CA LEU A 294 15.56 12.32 -23.25
C LEU A 294 16.55 12.74 -22.17
N ASP A 295 16.87 14.02 -22.05
CA ASP A 295 17.82 14.52 -21.05
C ASP A 295 17.21 14.57 -19.65
N ILE A 296 15.90 14.83 -19.55
CA ILE A 296 15.17 14.70 -18.29
C ILE A 296 15.17 13.23 -17.83
N LEU A 297 14.82 12.30 -18.74
CA LEU A 297 14.83 10.87 -18.45
C LEU A 297 16.21 10.40 -18.01
N ARG A 298 17.29 10.80 -18.72
CA ARG A 298 18.67 10.48 -18.35
C ARG A 298 19.03 10.98 -16.96
N ARG A 299 18.63 12.20 -16.59
CA ARG A 299 18.88 12.75 -15.25
C ARG A 299 18.11 11.97 -14.18
N ILE A 300 16.82 11.70 -14.38
CA ILE A 300 16.03 10.90 -13.45
C ILE A 300 16.65 9.51 -13.26
N ILE A 301 17.08 8.85 -14.34
CA ILE A 301 17.73 7.53 -14.27
C ILE A 301 19.03 7.60 -13.49
N ARG A 302 19.91 8.55 -13.83
CA ARG A 302 21.20 8.71 -13.16
C ARG A 302 21.01 8.99 -11.67
N ASP A 303 20.09 9.86 -11.32
CA ASP A 303 19.84 10.24 -9.92
C ASP A 303 19.18 9.07 -9.14
N TYR A 304 18.36 8.26 -9.82
CA TYR A 304 17.80 7.02 -9.27
C TYR A 304 18.88 5.93 -9.05
N GLU A 305 19.77 5.71 -10.03
CA GLU A 305 20.89 4.76 -9.93
C GLU A 305 21.83 5.17 -8.80
N ALA A 306 22.17 6.45 -8.68
CA ALA A 306 22.98 6.97 -7.59
C ALA A 306 22.34 6.74 -6.20
N ALA A 307 21.01 6.84 -6.10
CA ALA A 307 20.30 6.56 -4.85
C ALA A 307 20.28 5.06 -4.50
N LEU A 308 20.19 4.18 -5.51
CA LEU A 308 20.29 2.74 -5.31
C LEU A 308 21.67 2.32 -4.82
N ASP A 309 22.74 2.88 -5.38
CA ASP A 309 24.12 2.54 -5.02
C ASP A 309 24.48 2.98 -3.58
N ALA A 310 23.74 3.96 -3.04
CA ALA A 310 23.95 4.49 -1.70
C ALA A 310 23.19 3.74 -0.58
N SER A 311 22.27 2.84 -0.93
CA SER A 311 21.37 2.14 0.02
C SER A 311 21.78 0.70 0.29
#